data_AF-A0A847WQY7-F1
#
_entry.id   AF-A0A847WQY7-F1
#
_cell.length_a   1.000
_cell.length_b   1.000
_cell.length_c   1.000
_cell.angle_alpha   90.00
_cell.angle_beta   90.00
_cell.angle_gamma   90.00
#
_symmetry.space_group_name_H-M   'P 1'
#
loop_
_entity.id
_entity.type
_entity.pdbx_description
1 polymer ?
#
loop_
_entity_poly.entity_id
_entity_poly.type
_entity_poly.pdbx_seq_one_letter_code
_entity_poly.pdbx_strand_id
1 'polypeptide(L)'
;MINHTDQSIKINRLKIFIGLFIVIVVMLLAYCIYLYQYINQSKADMFENTLARVNNELKLDSIKQISRYHGTVFYHVVEAETKDNEAIVVFVDQTDELKDLIVYSKSDWIADNDIINQWKLDVNYQEIYHIQYGLRDDIPLLEIVYLDQNNRLSYDYYRLENGEYDSGISFANKSN
;
A
#
# COMPACT_ATOMS: atom_id res chain seq x y z
N MET A 1 32.09 66.77 20.33
CA MET A 1 32.68 65.50 19.82
C MET A 1 31.73 64.38 20.17
N ILE A 2 30.94 63.89 19.21
CA ILE A 2 30.21 62.62 19.34
C ILE A 2 30.40 61.91 18.00
N ASN A 3 31.27 60.90 17.98
CA ASN A 3 31.45 60.03 16.82
C ASN A 3 30.30 59.03 16.82
N HIS A 4 29.40 59.14 15.84
CA HIS A 4 28.49 58.07 15.49
C HIS A 4 29.23 57.09 14.59
N THR A 5 29.67 55.97 15.16
CA THR A 5 30.28 54.87 14.41
C THR A 5 29.18 54.12 13.68
N ASP A 6 29.08 54.33 12.37
CA ASP A 6 28.16 53.61 11.50
C ASP A 6 28.67 52.16 11.31
N GLN A 7 28.04 51.21 12.01
CA GLN A 7 28.35 49.78 11.89
C GLN A 7 27.68 49.22 10.63
N SER A 8 28.35 49.32 9.49
CA SER A 8 27.88 48.68 8.25
C SER A 8 28.10 47.17 8.30
N ILE A 9 26.99 46.41 8.39
CA ILE A 9 27.01 44.95 8.35
C ILE A 9 27.40 44.51 6.92
N LYS A 10 28.65 44.09 6.71
CA LYS A 10 29.10 43.49 5.44
C LYS A 10 28.54 42.06 5.32
N ILE A 11 27.32 41.93 4.81
CA ILE A 11 26.70 40.63 4.58
C ILE A 11 27.35 39.95 3.36
N ASN A 12 27.99 38.80 3.59
CA ASN A 12 28.61 38.02 2.52
C ASN A 12 27.52 37.40 1.64
N ARG A 13 27.50 37.71 0.33
CA ARG A 13 26.49 37.23 -0.63
C ARG A 13 26.34 35.71 -0.60
N LEU A 14 27.43 34.98 -0.36
CA LEU A 14 27.42 33.52 -0.21
C LEU A 14 26.58 33.06 1.00
N LYS A 15 26.65 33.77 2.14
CA LYS A 15 25.84 33.46 3.33
C LYS A 15 24.35 33.72 3.09
N ILE A 16 24.01 34.72 2.27
CA ILE A 16 22.63 34.98 1.85
C ILE A 16 22.12 33.83 0.98
N PHE A 17 22.90 33.38 0.01
CA PHE A 17 22.52 32.25 -0.84
C PHE A 17 22.38 30.94 -0.06
N ILE A 18 23.28 30.66 0.89
CA ILE A 18 23.19 29.49 1.76
C ILE A 18 21.95 29.58 2.66
N GLY A 19 21.67 30.76 3.23
CA GLY A 19 20.46 30.98 4.03
C GLY A 19 19.18 30.77 3.23
N LEU A 20 19.11 31.30 2.00
CA LEU A 20 17.97 31.10 1.10
C LEU A 20 17.79 29.62 0.74
N PHE A 21 18.89 28.92 0.46
CA PHE A 21 18.86 27.50 0.15
C PHE A 21 18.33 26.65 1.32
N ILE A 22 18.77 26.94 2.54
CA ILE A 22 18.28 26.25 3.75
C ILE A 22 16.78 26.47 3.93
N VAL A 23 16.30 27.70 3.74
CA VAL A 23 14.88 28.04 3.83
C VAL A 23 14.05 27.27 2.79
N ILE A 24 14.54 27.15 1.56
CA ILE A 24 13.89 26.36 0.51
C ILE A 24 13.84 24.87 0.88
N VAL A 25 14.93 24.30 1.38
CA VAL A 25 14.99 22.89 1.82
C VAL A 25 14.00 22.63 2.95
N VAL A 26 13.90 23.53 3.93
CA VAL A 26 12.94 23.40 5.04
C VAL A 26 11.49 23.45 4.53
N MET A 27 11.18 24.35 3.59
CA MET A 27 9.85 24.41 2.97
C MET A 27 9.52 23.14 2.18
N LEU A 28 10.48 22.59 1.44
CA LEU A 28 10.33 21.31 0.72
C LEU A 28 10.07 20.16 1.68
N LEU A 29 10.82 20.06 2.78
CA LEU A 29 10.61 19.02 3.79
C LEU A 29 9.22 19.14 4.44
N ALA A 30 8.81 20.35 4.81
CA ALA A 30 7.48 20.59 5.38
C ALA A 30 6.37 20.21 4.38
N TYR A 31 6.53 20.54 3.10
CA TYR A 31 5.60 20.17 2.04
C TYR A 31 5.53 18.65 1.84
N CYS A 32 6.67 17.95 1.83
CA CYS A 32 6.71 16.48 1.73
C CYS A 32 6.00 15.82 2.92
N ILE A 33 6.20 16.32 4.14
CA ILE A 33 5.52 15.81 5.34
C ILE A 33 4.01 16.05 5.24
N TYR A 34 3.58 17.26 4.84
CA TYR A 34 2.18 17.57 4.64
C TYR A 34 1.53 16.65 3.59
N LEU A 35 2.19 16.49 2.44
CA LEU A 35 1.70 15.64 1.36
C LEU A 35 1.59 14.17 1.80
N TYR A 36 2.58 13.67 2.56
CA TYR A 36 2.56 12.33 3.13
C TYR A 36 1.35 12.14 4.06
N GLN A 37 1.08 13.11 4.94
CA GLN A 37 -0.07 13.07 5.84
C GLN A 37 -1.40 13.15 5.09
N TYR A 38 -1.53 14.04 4.10
CA TYR A 38 -2.74 14.21 3.30
C TYR A 38 -3.08 12.96 2.48
N ILE A 39 -2.08 12.34 1.85
CA ILE A 39 -2.27 11.08 1.10
C ILE A 39 -2.73 9.96 2.05
N ASN A 40 -2.14 9.85 3.25
CA ASN A 40 -2.57 8.85 4.23
C ASN A 40 -3.98 9.12 4.77
N GLN A 41 -4.35 10.39 4.99
CA GLN A 41 -5.68 10.76 5.46
C GLN A 41 -6.77 10.54 4.40
N SER A 42 -6.53 10.93 3.14
CA SER A 42 -7.50 10.66 2.05
C SER A 42 -7.70 9.17 1.75
N LYS A 43 -6.70 8.32 2.04
CA LYS A 43 -6.88 6.86 2.04
C LYS A 43 -7.78 6.43 3.19
N ALA A 44 -7.61 7.00 4.39
CA ALA A 44 -8.47 6.73 5.53
C ALA A 44 -9.93 7.14 5.26
N ASP A 45 -10.16 8.32 4.66
CA ASP A 45 -11.49 8.80 4.25
C ASP A 45 -12.20 7.82 3.30
N MET A 46 -11.44 7.15 2.42
CA MET A 46 -11.98 6.20 1.44
C MET A 46 -12.32 4.82 2.03
N PHE A 47 -11.86 4.54 3.26
CA PHE A 47 -12.05 3.26 3.95
C PHE A 47 -12.72 3.42 5.32
N GLU A 48 -13.26 4.59 5.67
CA GLU A 48 -13.82 4.86 7.01
C GLU A 48 -14.86 3.84 7.45
N ASN A 49 -15.81 3.49 6.57
CA ASN A 49 -16.85 2.51 6.88
C ASN A 49 -16.24 1.13 7.15
N THR A 50 -15.26 0.72 6.36
CA THR A 50 -14.53 -0.55 6.55
C THR A 50 -13.76 -0.54 7.87
N LEU A 51 -13.05 0.54 8.16
CA LEU A 51 -12.31 0.73 9.39
C LEU A 51 -13.23 0.68 10.62
N ALA A 52 -14.36 1.40 10.58
CA ALA A 52 -15.33 1.41 11.66
C ALA A 52 -15.90 0.01 11.90
N ARG A 53 -16.28 -0.68 10.82
CA ARG A 53 -16.83 -2.03 10.90
C ARG A 53 -15.85 -3.04 11.50
N VAL A 54 -14.63 -3.09 10.95
CA VAL A 54 -13.59 -4.02 11.41
C VAL A 54 -13.20 -3.75 12.86
N ASN A 55 -13.06 -2.48 13.28
CA ASN A 55 -12.73 -2.14 14.67
C ASN A 55 -13.89 -2.40 15.65
N ASN A 56 -15.14 -2.39 15.19
CA ASN A 56 -16.30 -2.69 16.02
C ASN A 56 -16.46 -4.20 16.26
N GLU A 57 -16.19 -5.01 15.24
CA GLU A 57 -16.38 -6.47 15.30
C GLU A 57 -15.13 -7.21 15.82
N LEU A 58 -13.92 -6.67 15.57
CA LEU A 58 -12.66 -7.31 15.92
C LEU A 58 -11.82 -6.47 16.90
N LYS A 59 -11.09 -7.16 17.78
CA LYS A 59 -10.13 -6.53 18.72
C LYS A 59 -8.75 -6.38 18.07
N LEU A 60 -8.59 -5.34 17.28
CA LEU A 60 -7.32 -5.03 16.63
C LEU A 60 -6.41 -4.19 17.53
N ASP A 61 -5.10 -4.39 17.36
CA ASP A 61 -4.06 -3.50 17.87
C ASP A 61 -3.67 -2.47 16.81
N SER A 62 -3.40 -2.94 15.59
CA SER A 62 -3.00 -2.07 14.47
C SER A 62 -3.49 -2.59 13.12
N ILE A 63 -3.67 -1.66 12.18
CA ILE A 63 -3.97 -1.97 10.78
C ILE A 63 -2.73 -1.63 9.96
N LYS A 64 -2.23 -2.61 9.20
CA LYS A 64 -1.02 -2.49 8.39
C LYS A 64 -1.33 -1.90 7.02
N GLN A 65 -2.36 -2.42 6.37
CA GLN A 65 -2.74 -2.03 5.01
C GLN A 65 -4.21 -2.31 4.75
N ILE A 66 -4.81 -1.49 3.88
CA ILE A 66 -6.10 -1.77 3.26
C ILE A 66 -5.93 -1.70 1.74
N SER A 67 -6.37 -2.74 1.04
CA SER A 67 -6.38 -2.82 -0.42
C SER A 67 -7.77 -3.14 -0.96
N ARG A 68 -7.89 -3.14 -2.28
CA ARG A 68 -9.13 -3.40 -3.01
C ARG A 68 -8.94 -4.61 -3.91
N TYR A 69 -9.71 -5.66 -3.64
CA TYR A 69 -9.74 -6.83 -4.47
C TYR A 69 -11.02 -6.87 -5.30
N HIS A 70 -10.88 -6.96 -6.63
CA HIS A 70 -11.98 -6.98 -7.58
C HIS A 70 -12.06 -8.35 -8.25
N GLY A 71 -12.53 -9.35 -7.51
CA GLY A 71 -12.88 -10.66 -8.07
C GLY A 71 -14.33 -10.71 -8.54
N THR A 72 -14.99 -11.85 -8.32
CA THR A 72 -16.45 -11.97 -8.47
C THR A 72 -17.19 -11.05 -7.49
N VAL A 73 -16.61 -10.88 -6.31
CA VAL A 73 -17.08 -9.98 -5.26
C VAL A 73 -16.01 -8.89 -5.06
N PHE A 74 -16.48 -7.66 -4.86
CA PHE A 74 -15.62 -6.54 -4.52
C PHE A 74 -15.37 -6.53 -3.02
N TYR A 75 -14.12 -6.75 -2.61
CA TYR A 75 -13.71 -6.73 -1.21
C TYR A 75 -12.78 -5.55 -0.93
N HIS A 76 -12.98 -4.94 0.24
CA HIS A 76 -11.87 -4.30 0.92
C HIS A 76 -11.12 -5.36 1.73
N VAL A 77 -9.80 -5.39 1.57
CA VAL A 77 -8.94 -6.39 2.21
C VAL A 77 -8.07 -5.68 3.24
N VAL A 78 -8.23 -6.04 4.50
CA VAL A 78 -7.57 -5.39 5.63
C VAL A 78 -6.53 -6.34 6.21
N GLU A 79 -5.26 -5.95 6.13
CA GLU A 79 -4.18 -6.60 6.87
C GLU A 79 -4.03 -5.94 8.23
N ALA A 80 -4.09 -6.71 9.30
CA ALA A 80 -4.09 -6.20 10.65
C ALA A 80 -3.31 -7.11 11.62
N GLU A 81 -3.07 -6.57 12.80
CA GLU A 81 -2.55 -7.30 13.96
C GLU A 81 -3.58 -7.24 15.08
N THR A 82 -3.91 -8.39 15.67
CA THR A 82 -4.82 -8.47 16.81
C THR A 82 -4.12 -8.04 18.10
N LYS A 83 -4.89 -7.79 19.17
CA LYS A 83 -4.32 -7.51 20.50
C LYS A 83 -3.52 -8.67 21.10
N ASP A 84 -3.65 -9.86 20.54
CA ASP A 84 -2.91 -11.06 20.93
C ASP A 84 -1.66 -11.25 20.07
N ASN A 85 -1.25 -10.23 19.30
CA ASN A 85 -0.12 -10.23 18.36
C ASN A 85 -0.25 -11.24 17.21
N GLU A 86 -1.48 -11.57 16.81
CA GLU A 86 -1.72 -12.43 15.64
C GLU A 86 -1.88 -11.57 14.38
N ALA A 87 -1.14 -11.90 13.34
CA ALA A 87 -1.27 -11.25 12.04
C ALA A 87 -2.43 -11.88 11.26
N ILE A 88 -3.43 -11.07 10.90
CA ILE A 88 -4.65 -11.54 10.23
C ILE A 88 -4.91 -10.77 8.93
N VAL A 89 -5.71 -11.38 8.06
CA VAL A 89 -6.29 -10.75 6.87
C VAL A 89 -7.81 -10.85 6.95
N VAL A 90 -8.47 -9.71 6.79
CA VAL A 90 -9.93 -9.59 6.86
C VAL A 90 -10.48 -9.16 5.51
N PHE A 91 -11.41 -9.92 4.96
CA PHE A 91 -12.15 -9.58 3.75
C PHE A 91 -13.51 -9.00 4.14
N VAL A 92 -13.74 -7.75 3.74
CA VAL A 92 -14.97 -7.01 4.03
C VAL A 92 -15.72 -6.84 2.71
N ASP A 93 -16.82 -7.57 2.57
CA ASP A 93 -17.67 -7.50 1.37
C ASP A 93 -18.22 -6.08 1.20
N GLN A 94 -17.95 -5.47 0.03
CA GLN A 94 -18.44 -4.13 -0.32
C GLN A 94 -19.69 -4.20 -1.20
N THR A 95 -20.16 -5.41 -1.53
CA THR A 95 -21.39 -5.66 -2.28
C THR A 95 -22.57 -6.00 -1.38
N ASP A 96 -22.30 -6.66 -0.25
CA ASP A 96 -23.27 -6.98 0.79
C ASP A 96 -22.74 -6.61 2.19
N GLU A 97 -23.17 -5.46 2.71
CA GLU A 97 -22.73 -4.97 4.03
C GLU A 97 -23.22 -5.83 5.20
N LEU A 98 -24.23 -6.67 5.03
CA LEU A 98 -24.79 -7.51 6.09
C LEU A 98 -24.02 -8.84 6.25
N LYS A 99 -23.22 -9.22 5.25
CA LYS A 99 -22.45 -10.46 5.27
C LYS A 99 -21.31 -10.36 6.27
N ASP A 100 -21.13 -11.37 7.11
CA ASP A 100 -20.08 -11.41 8.15
C ASP A 100 -18.67 -11.18 7.59
N LEU A 101 -17.79 -10.64 8.44
CA LEU A 101 -16.37 -10.50 8.13
C LEU A 101 -15.73 -11.89 7.95
N ILE A 102 -14.98 -12.06 6.85
CA ILE A 102 -14.21 -13.28 6.62
C ILE A 102 -12.78 -13.03 7.09
N VAL A 103 -12.32 -13.80 8.07
CA VAL A 103 -11.04 -13.58 8.75
C VAL A 103 -10.15 -14.81 8.60
N TYR A 104 -8.91 -14.60 8.18
CA TYR A 104 -7.88 -15.64 8.13
C TYR A 104 -6.66 -15.23 8.96
N SER A 105 -6.02 -16.21 9.61
CA SER A 105 -4.70 -16.01 10.21
C SER A 105 -3.63 -16.16 9.13
N LYS A 106 -2.68 -15.22 9.07
CA LYS A 106 -1.52 -15.33 8.17
C LYS A 106 -0.63 -16.52 8.53
N SER A 107 -0.71 -17.03 9.77
CA SER A 107 0.04 -18.22 10.21
C SER A 107 -0.41 -19.50 9.50
N ASP A 108 -1.62 -19.52 8.94
CA ASP A 108 -2.21 -20.71 8.32
C ASP A 108 -1.81 -20.83 6.85
N TRP A 109 -1.07 -19.85 6.33
CA TRP A 109 -0.65 -19.77 4.95
C TRP A 109 0.85 -20.03 4.79
N ILE A 110 1.24 -20.46 3.60
CA ILE A 110 2.65 -20.40 3.20
C ILE A 110 3.11 -18.93 3.19
N ALA A 111 4.37 -18.69 3.48
CA ALA A 111 4.91 -17.33 3.48
C ALA A 111 4.80 -16.70 2.08
N ASP A 112 4.29 -15.46 1.99
CA ASP A 112 4.12 -14.76 0.71
C ASP A 112 5.43 -14.74 -0.11
N ASN A 113 6.56 -14.57 0.58
CA ASN A 113 7.87 -14.52 -0.06
C ASN A 113 8.24 -15.84 -0.76
N ASP A 114 7.76 -16.99 -0.28
CA ASP A 114 8.04 -18.27 -0.94
C ASP A 114 7.31 -18.35 -2.29
N ILE A 115 6.03 -17.93 -2.33
CA ILE A 115 5.25 -17.82 -3.56
C ILE A 115 5.90 -16.80 -4.52
N ILE A 116 6.22 -15.60 -4.02
CA ILE A 116 6.76 -14.51 -4.83
C ILE A 116 8.14 -14.89 -5.40
N ASN A 117 8.99 -15.55 -4.61
CA ASN A 117 10.32 -15.96 -5.07
C ASN A 117 10.21 -17.05 -6.14
N GLN A 118 9.31 -18.02 -5.97
CA GLN A 118 9.05 -19.02 -7.00
C GLN A 118 8.49 -18.40 -8.28
N TRP A 119 7.49 -17.53 -8.16
CA TRP A 119 6.91 -16.79 -9.29
C TRP A 119 7.95 -16.01 -10.09
N LYS A 120 8.90 -15.32 -9.40
CA LYS A 120 10.00 -14.58 -10.06
C LYS A 120 10.95 -15.47 -10.87
N LEU A 121 11.07 -16.75 -10.52
CA LEU A 121 11.90 -17.70 -11.26
C LEU A 121 11.18 -18.22 -12.52
N ASP A 122 9.86 -18.40 -12.42
CA ASP A 122 9.05 -19.01 -13.48
C ASP A 122 8.54 -17.98 -14.50
N VAL A 123 8.34 -16.73 -14.07
CA VAL A 123 7.69 -15.69 -14.86
C VAL A 123 8.70 -14.63 -15.29
N ASN A 124 8.73 -14.36 -16.60
CA ASN A 124 9.51 -13.26 -17.14
C ASN A 124 8.65 -11.98 -17.18
N TYR A 125 8.92 -11.06 -16.25
CA TYR A 125 8.20 -9.81 -16.08
C TYR A 125 9.10 -8.58 -16.32
N GLN A 126 8.49 -7.46 -16.69
CA GLN A 126 9.16 -6.16 -16.78
C GLN A 126 9.03 -5.39 -15.46
N GLU A 127 7.80 -5.28 -14.95
CA GLU A 127 7.47 -4.48 -13.77
C GLU A 127 6.35 -5.16 -12.98
N ILE A 128 6.45 -5.14 -11.65
CA ILE A 128 5.37 -5.57 -10.76
C ILE A 128 4.60 -4.32 -10.35
N TYR A 129 3.30 -4.28 -10.63
CA TYR A 129 2.44 -3.16 -10.24
C TYR A 129 1.93 -3.31 -8.81
N HIS A 130 1.42 -4.50 -8.46
CA HIS A 130 0.97 -4.76 -7.10
C HIS A 130 0.98 -6.24 -6.78
N ILE A 131 1.11 -6.54 -5.49
CA ILE A 131 0.91 -7.86 -4.90
C ILE A 131 -0.07 -7.65 -3.75
N GLN A 132 -1.19 -8.36 -3.77
CA GLN A 132 -2.23 -8.22 -2.76
C GLN A 132 -2.97 -9.53 -2.51
N TYR A 133 -3.66 -9.60 -1.38
CA TYR A 133 -4.55 -10.70 -1.10
C TYR A 133 -5.88 -10.55 -1.83
N GLY A 134 -6.43 -11.68 -2.24
CA GLY A 134 -7.74 -11.83 -2.84
C GLY A 134 -8.50 -13.01 -2.25
N LEU A 135 -9.80 -13.07 -2.53
CA LEU A 135 -10.66 -14.16 -2.10
C LEU A 135 -11.61 -14.55 -3.24
N ARG A 136 -11.60 -15.82 -3.60
CA ARG A 136 -12.49 -16.36 -4.64
C ARG A 136 -13.08 -17.67 -4.14
N ASP A 137 -14.41 -17.74 -4.01
CA ASP A 137 -15.12 -18.92 -3.54
C ASP A 137 -14.52 -19.50 -2.24
N ASP A 138 -14.28 -18.63 -1.26
CA ASP A 138 -13.67 -18.92 0.04
C ASP A 138 -12.23 -19.46 0.00
N ILE A 139 -11.56 -19.35 -1.16
CA ILE A 139 -10.15 -19.69 -1.34
C ILE A 139 -9.31 -18.40 -1.28
N PRO A 140 -8.43 -18.25 -0.27
CA PRO A 140 -7.52 -17.13 -0.18
C PRO A 140 -6.42 -17.21 -1.24
N LEU A 141 -6.21 -16.10 -1.95
CA LEU A 141 -5.28 -16.00 -3.06
C LEU A 141 -4.25 -14.88 -2.83
N LEU A 142 -3.02 -15.10 -3.28
CA LEU A 142 -2.08 -14.03 -3.57
C LEU A 142 -2.23 -13.64 -5.05
N GLU A 143 -2.67 -12.42 -5.30
CA GLU A 143 -2.73 -11.82 -6.63
C GLU A 143 -1.44 -11.07 -6.91
N ILE A 144 -0.80 -11.39 -8.03
CA ILE A 144 0.39 -10.69 -8.53
C ILE A 144 0.02 -10.01 -9.85
N VAL A 145 0.01 -8.69 -9.86
CA VAL A 145 -0.29 -7.85 -11.02
C VAL A 145 1.00 -7.27 -11.58
N TYR A 146 1.27 -7.52 -12.85
CA TYR A 146 2.55 -7.19 -13.47
C TYR A 146 2.42 -6.88 -14.96
N LEU A 147 3.44 -6.20 -15.49
CA LEU A 147 3.64 -6.04 -16.92
C LEU A 147 4.57 -7.14 -17.41
N ASP A 148 4.11 -7.95 -18.37
CA ASP A 148 4.94 -9.00 -18.96
C ASP A 148 5.86 -8.48 -20.07
N GLN A 149 6.76 -9.33 -20.58
CA GLN A 149 7.71 -8.95 -21.65
C GLN A 149 7.05 -8.54 -22.97
N ASN A 150 5.78 -8.86 -23.17
CA ASN A 150 5.01 -8.52 -24.36
C ASN A 150 4.16 -7.26 -24.15
N ASN A 151 4.45 -6.47 -23.12
CA ASN A 151 3.68 -5.30 -22.70
C ASN A 151 2.19 -5.61 -22.42
N ARG A 152 1.89 -6.80 -21.91
CA ARG A 152 0.53 -7.17 -21.49
C ARG A 152 0.42 -7.00 -19.99
N LEU A 153 -0.66 -6.35 -19.56
CA LEU A 153 -1.03 -6.29 -18.15
C LEU A 153 -1.53 -7.68 -17.76
N SER A 154 -0.82 -8.32 -16.85
CA SER A 154 -1.05 -9.70 -16.45
C SER A 154 -1.34 -9.81 -14.96
N TYR A 155 -2.17 -10.78 -14.62
CA TYR A 155 -2.61 -11.12 -13.28
C TYR A 155 -2.35 -12.62 -13.10
N ASP A 156 -1.57 -12.98 -12.09
CA ASP A 156 -1.43 -14.36 -11.64
C ASP A 156 -2.01 -14.52 -10.23
N TYR A 157 -2.61 -15.67 -9.99
CA TYR A 157 -3.23 -16.02 -8.71
C TYR A 157 -2.61 -17.30 -8.17
N TYR A 158 -2.21 -17.27 -6.91
CA TYR A 158 -1.65 -18.42 -6.19
C TYR A 158 -2.42 -18.66 -4.91
N ARG A 159 -2.66 -19.93 -4.56
CA ARG A 159 -3.37 -20.30 -3.32
C ARG A 159 -2.47 -20.08 -2.11
N LEU A 160 -2.93 -19.33 -1.13
CA LEU A 160 -2.14 -19.06 0.08
C LEU A 160 -2.00 -20.28 0.99
N GLU A 161 -2.90 -21.26 0.88
CA GLU A 161 -2.85 -22.48 1.69
C GLU A 161 -1.61 -23.33 1.38
N ASN A 162 -1.16 -23.37 0.12
CA ASN A 162 -0.12 -24.30 -0.32
C ASN A 162 0.86 -23.74 -1.37
N GLY A 163 0.64 -22.52 -1.86
CA GLY A 163 1.48 -21.87 -2.87
C GLY A 163 1.27 -22.38 -4.30
N GLU A 164 0.26 -23.20 -4.56
CA GLU A 164 -0.03 -23.69 -5.91
C GLU A 164 -0.59 -22.58 -6.81
N TYR A 165 -0.17 -22.60 -8.08
CA TYR A 165 -0.75 -21.75 -9.12
C TYR A 165 -2.23 -22.08 -9.30
N ASP A 166 -3.09 -21.06 -9.20
CA ASP A 166 -4.54 -21.19 -9.39
C ASP A 166 -4.93 -20.85 -10.83
N SER A 167 -4.60 -19.64 -11.27
CA SER A 167 -5.05 -19.10 -12.55
C SER A 167 -4.26 -17.86 -12.95
N GLY A 168 -4.41 -17.44 -14.21
CA GLY A 168 -3.80 -16.21 -14.69
C GLY A 168 -4.48 -15.70 -15.96
N ILE A 169 -4.41 -14.38 -16.14
CA ILE A 169 -5.01 -13.69 -17.28
C ILE A 169 -4.12 -12.52 -17.71
N SER A 170 -3.96 -12.35 -19.03
CA SER A 170 -3.18 -11.26 -19.61
C SER A 170 -4.02 -10.46 -20.60
N PHE A 171 -3.99 -9.14 -20.46
CA PHE A 171 -4.65 -8.20 -21.33
C PHE A 171 -3.62 -7.51 -22.22
N ALA A 172 -3.77 -7.69 -23.54
CA ALA A 172 -2.92 -6.99 -24.50
C ALA A 172 -3.14 -5.49 -24.39
N ASN A 173 -2.05 -4.74 -24.21
CA ASN A 173 -2.10 -3.30 -24.33
C ASN A 173 -2.32 -2.93 -25.80
N LYS A 174 -3.53 -2.50 -26.17
CA LYS A 174 -3.77 -1.85 -27.46
C LYS A 174 -3.22 -0.43 -27.40
N SER A 175 -1.92 -0.29 -27.60
CA SER A 175 -1.38 1.01 -28.03
C SER A 175 -1.92 1.26 -29.44
N ASN A 176 -2.83 2.24 -29.58
CA ASN A 176 -3.06 2.89 -30.86
C ASN A 176 -1.84 3.73 -31.26
#